data_AF-T1DDY6-F1
#
_entry.id   AF-T1DDY6-F1
#
_cell.length_a   1.000
_cell.length_b   1.000
_cell.length_c   1.000
_cell.angle_alpha   90.00
_cell.angle_beta   90.00
_cell.angle_gamma   90.00
#
_symmetry.space_group_name_H-M   'P 1'
#
loop_
_entity.id
_entity.type
_entity.pdbx_description
1 polymer ?
#
loop_
_entity_poly.entity_id
_entity_poly.type
_entity_poly.pdbx_seq_one_letter_code
_entity_poly.pdbx_strand_id
1 'polypeptide(L)'
;MLNSKVKLIAQVIAMAEENIIYVGKKPTMNYVLAIVTQFNSNIDKITVKARGKAISKAVDIAEITKNRFLPKSSYSSIRISTEKVEGERG
;
A
#
# COMPACT_ATOMS: atom_id res chain seq x y z
N MET A 1 24.60 -21.74 -8.49
CA MET A 1 24.26 -20.53 -9.26
C MET A 1 22.76 -20.54 -9.51
N LEU A 2 21.97 -19.67 -8.87
CA LEU A 2 20.53 -19.56 -9.15
C LEU A 2 20.33 -18.91 -10.53
N ASN A 3 19.53 -19.51 -11.40
CA ASN A 3 19.25 -18.99 -12.75
C ASN A 3 18.68 -17.56 -12.69
N SER A 4 19.13 -16.66 -13.58
CA SER A 4 18.77 -15.22 -13.61
C SER A 4 17.28 -14.92 -13.51
N LYS A 5 16.39 -15.80 -14.00
CA LYS A 5 14.93 -15.65 -13.86
C LYS A 5 14.47 -15.68 -12.40
N VAL A 6 15.06 -16.53 -11.56
CA VAL A 6 14.71 -16.64 -10.13
C VAL A 6 15.15 -15.39 -9.37
N LYS A 7 16.32 -14.84 -9.72
CA LYS A 7 16.83 -13.58 -9.13
C LYS A 7 15.94 -12.39 -9.48
N LEU A 8 15.46 -12.31 -10.73
CA LEU A 8 14.53 -11.26 -11.17
C LEU A 8 13.18 -11.36 -10.43
N ILE A 9 12.63 -12.57 -10.26
CA ILE A 9 11.38 -12.79 -9.53
C ILE A 9 11.52 -12.38 -8.06
N ALA A 10 12.60 -12.78 -7.40
CA ALA A 10 12.87 -12.39 -6.01
C ALA A 10 13.02 -10.87 -5.86
N GLN A 11 13.69 -10.20 -6.82
CA GLN A 11 13.86 -8.76 -6.83
C GLN A 11 12.53 -8.02 -7.06
N VAL A 12 11.67 -8.52 -7.96
CA VAL A 12 10.31 -7.97 -8.16
C VAL A 12 9.43 -8.14 -6.92
N ILE A 13 9.54 -9.28 -6.22
CA ILE A 13 8.83 -9.52 -4.96
C ILE A 13 9.32 -8.56 -3.86
N ALA A 14 10.63 -8.38 -3.71
CA ALA A 14 11.22 -7.46 -2.74
C ALA A 14 10.80 -6.00 -3.00
N MET A 15 10.85 -5.55 -4.26
CA MET A 15 10.36 -4.22 -4.66
C MET A 15 8.86 -4.05 -4.39
N ALA A 16 8.06 -5.13 -4.50
CA ALA A 16 6.64 -5.08 -4.21
C ALA A 16 6.33 -4.96 -2.70
N GLU A 17 7.22 -5.45 -1.83
CA GLU A 17 7.11 -5.26 -0.37
C GLU A 17 7.52 -3.85 0.07
N GLU A 18 8.48 -3.22 -0.62
CA GLU A 18 8.95 -1.85 -0.32
C GLU A 18 7.87 -0.78 -0.53
N ASN A 19 6.90 -1.02 -1.42
CA ASN A 19 5.87 -0.05 -1.80
C ASN A 19 4.53 -0.26 -1.08
N ILE A 20 4.56 -0.82 0.14
CA ILE A 20 3.36 -1.08 0.94
C ILE A 20 3.20 -0.03 2.05
N ILE A 21 2.01 0.57 2.13
CA ILE A 21 1.63 1.50 3.19
C ILE A 21 0.55 0.85 4.08
N TYR A 22 0.92 0.59 5.34
CA TYR A 22 0.02 0.05 6.36
C TYR A 22 -0.74 1.16 7.08
N VAL A 23 -2.07 1.18 6.92
CA VAL A 23 -2.95 2.17 7.53
C VAL A 23 -3.33 1.75 8.95
N GLY A 24 -3.22 2.69 9.88
CA GLY A 24 -3.52 2.48 11.29
C GLY A 24 -4.00 3.76 11.98
N LYS A 25 -3.42 4.06 13.14
CA LYS A 25 -3.91 5.15 14.02
C LYS A 25 -3.38 6.55 13.66
N LYS A 26 -2.37 6.68 12.79
CA LYS A 26 -1.83 8.00 12.42
C LYS A 26 -2.91 8.87 11.72
N PRO A 27 -2.76 10.21 11.71
CA PRO A 27 -3.66 11.07 10.96
C PRO A 27 -3.67 10.74 9.46
N THR A 28 -4.81 10.94 8.81
CA THR A 28 -5.03 10.62 7.39
C THR A 28 -3.97 11.22 6.48
N MET A 29 -3.64 12.50 6.69
CA MET A 29 -2.69 13.22 5.85
C MET A 29 -1.26 12.69 5.91
N ASN A 30 -0.84 12.06 7.02
CA ASN A 30 0.48 11.44 7.10
C ASN A 30 0.64 10.30 6.07
N TYR A 31 -0.44 9.55 5.84
CA TYR A 31 -0.46 8.48 4.84
C TYR A 31 -0.53 9.03 3.42
N VAL A 32 -1.36 10.06 3.20
CA VAL A 32 -1.45 10.75 1.90
C VAL A 32 -0.08 11.30 1.50
N LEU A 33 0.62 11.96 2.42
CA LEU A 33 1.97 12.47 2.19
C LEU A 33 2.94 11.34 1.82
N ALA A 34 2.93 10.23 2.54
CA ALA A 34 3.80 9.08 2.24
C ALA A 34 3.56 8.54 0.81
N ILE A 35 2.30 8.43 0.39
CA ILE A 35 1.94 8.00 -0.97
C ILE A 35 2.50 8.98 -2.02
N VAL A 36 2.26 10.28 -1.83
CA VAL A 36 2.70 11.31 -2.78
C VAL A 36 4.23 11.35 -2.88
N THR A 37 4.95 11.25 -1.76
CA THR A 37 6.42 11.22 -1.74
C THR A 37 6.98 10.02 -2.49
N GLN A 38 6.38 8.83 -2.32
CA GLN A 38 6.81 7.63 -3.05
C GLN A 38 6.57 7.76 -4.56
N PHE A 39 5.39 8.23 -4.98
CA PHE A 39 5.11 8.48 -6.41
C PHE A 39 6.10 9.47 -7.03
N ASN A 40 6.45 10.54 -6.29
CA ASN A 40 7.44 11.52 -6.75
C ASN A 40 8.87 10.95 -6.81
N SER A 41 9.12 9.79 -6.20
CA SER A 41 10.39 9.07 -6.21
C SER A 41 10.44 7.99 -7.31
N ASN A 42 9.61 8.11 -8.35
CA ASN A 42 9.48 7.17 -9.48
C ASN A 42 9.00 5.76 -9.07
N ILE A 43 8.19 5.66 -8.02
CA ILE A 43 7.46 4.43 -7.69
C ILE A 43 6.11 4.46 -8.39
N ASP A 44 5.92 3.56 -9.35
CA ASP A 44 4.71 3.55 -10.20
C ASP A 44 3.51 2.86 -9.54
N LYS A 45 3.76 2.05 -8.50
CA LYS A 45 2.74 1.23 -7.86
C LYS A 45 2.93 1.17 -6.36
N ILE A 46 1.91 1.61 -5.63
CA ILE A 46 1.84 1.57 -4.17
C ILE A 46 0.63 0.75 -3.76
N THR A 47 0.81 -0.07 -2.72
CA THR A 47 -0.26 -0.87 -2.13
C THR A 47 -0.64 -0.31 -0.76
N VAL A 48 -1.89 0.11 -0.60
CA VAL A 48 -2.42 0.54 0.70
C VAL A 48 -3.10 -0.66 1.35
N LYS A 49 -2.61 -1.08 2.53
CA LYS A 49 -3.16 -2.22 3.30
C LYS A 49 -3.76 -1.73 4.61
N ALA A 50 -4.93 -2.25 4.95
CA ALA A 50 -5.64 -1.93 6.19
C ALA A 50 -6.49 -3.11 6.64
N ARG A 51 -6.87 -3.12 7.91
CA ARG A 51 -7.77 -4.14 8.49
C ARG A 51 -8.72 -3.53 9.52
N GLY A 52 -9.88 -4.16 9.70
CA GLY A 52 -10.92 -3.73 10.64
C GLY A 52 -11.35 -2.26 10.42
N LYS A 53 -11.50 -1.51 11.51
CA LYS A 53 -11.86 -0.07 11.51
C LYS A 53 -10.98 0.80 10.59
N ALA A 54 -9.73 0.42 10.33
CA ALA A 54 -8.83 1.21 9.50
C ALA A 54 -9.17 1.16 8.01
N ILE A 55 -10.03 0.23 7.56
CA ILE A 55 -10.42 0.08 6.15
C ILE A 55 -11.07 1.35 5.61
N SER A 56 -12.03 1.94 6.34
CA SER A 56 -12.66 3.20 5.92
C SER A 56 -11.63 4.32 5.74
N LYS A 57 -10.69 4.45 6.68
CA LYS A 57 -9.59 5.42 6.58
C LYS A 57 -8.70 5.15 5.35
N ALA A 58 -8.45 3.89 5.00
CA ALA A 58 -7.66 3.55 3.82
C ALA A 58 -8.35 3.96 2.50
N VAL A 59 -9.67 3.84 2.44
CA VAL A 59 -10.47 4.34 1.31
C VAL A 59 -10.38 5.86 1.24
N ASP A 60 -10.55 6.57 2.36
CA ASP A 60 -10.42 8.03 2.41
C ASP A 60 -9.03 8.48 1.93
N ILE A 61 -7.96 7.80 2.36
CA ILE A 61 -6.60 8.09 1.93
C ILE A 61 -6.48 7.92 0.41
N ALA A 62 -6.95 6.79 -0.14
CA ALA A 62 -6.86 6.49 -1.55
C ALA A 62 -7.62 7.52 -2.42
N GLU A 63 -8.81 7.94 -1.98
CA GLU A 63 -9.63 8.94 -2.67
C GLU A 63 -9.04 10.36 -2.54
N ILE A 64 -8.54 10.74 -1.37
CA ILE A 64 -7.87 12.04 -1.18
C ILE A 64 -6.63 12.12 -2.06
N THR A 65 -5.78 11.08 -2.05
CA THR A 65 -4.57 11.05 -2.86
C THR A 65 -4.91 11.19 -4.33
N LYS A 66 -5.82 10.36 -4.86
CA LYS A 66 -6.19 10.40 -6.28
C LYS A 66 -6.80 11.74 -6.68
N ASN A 67 -7.79 12.21 -5.93
CA ASN A 67 -8.58 13.37 -6.36
C ASN A 67 -7.88 14.71 -6.13
N ARG A 68 -6.96 14.81 -5.15
CA ARG A 68 -6.32 16.09 -4.80
C ARG A 68 -4.84 16.19 -5.18
N PHE A 69 -4.11 15.07 -5.21
CA PHE A 69 -2.65 15.11 -5.34
C PHE A 69 -2.13 14.38 -6.58
N LEU A 70 -2.75 13.27 -6.96
CA LEU A 70 -2.33 12.41 -8.08
C LEU A 70 -3.51 12.15 -9.04
N PRO A 71 -4.05 13.18 -9.73
CA PRO A 71 -5.27 13.07 -10.54
C PRO A 71 -5.15 12.11 -11.73
N LYS A 72 -3.92 11.82 -12.17
CA LYS A 72 -3.64 10.85 -13.26
C LYS A 72 -3.48 9.40 -12.76
N SER A 73 -3.50 9.17 -11.45
CA SER A 73 -3.38 7.84 -10.89
C SER A 73 -4.65 7.01 -11.12
N SER A 74 -4.48 5.69 -11.21
CA SER A 74 -5.58 4.74 -11.40
C SER A 74 -5.51 3.62 -10.36
N TYR A 75 -6.65 3.00 -10.09
CA TYR A 75 -6.72 1.86 -9.18
C TYR A 75 -6.37 0.59 -9.95
N SER A 76 -5.24 -0.05 -9.62
CA SER A 76 -4.82 -1.30 -10.26
C SER A 76 -5.70 -2.49 -9.86
N SER A 77 -6.01 -2.64 -8.57
CA SER A 77 -6.88 -3.69 -8.05
C SER A 77 -7.30 -3.39 -6.62
N ILE A 78 -8.49 -3.81 -6.21
CA ILE A 78 -8.96 -3.78 -4.82
C ILE A 78 -9.19 -5.23 -4.39
N ARG A 79 -8.57 -5.63 -3.28
CA ARG A 79 -8.68 -6.99 -2.73
C ARG A 79 -9.17 -6.92 -1.30
N ILE A 80 -10.10 -7.82 -0.96
CA ILE A 80 -10.67 -7.97 0.37
C ILE A 80 -10.42 -9.41 0.79
N SER A 81 -9.94 -9.60 2.01
CA SER A 81 -9.66 -10.91 2.58
C SER A 81 -9.83 -10.86 4.08
N THR A 82 -9.90 -12.04 4.69
CA THR A 82 -9.88 -12.21 6.15
C THR A 82 -8.51 -12.70 6.56
N GLU A 83 -7.91 -12.03 7.55
CA GLU A 83 -6.68 -12.48 8.19
C GLU A 83 -7.01 -12.85 9.64
N LYS A 84 -6.49 -14.00 10.10
CA LYS A 84 -6.54 -14.36 11.52
C LYS A 84 -5.40 -13.63 12.22
N VAL A 85 -5.71 -13.00 13.34
CA VAL A 85 -4.75 -12.36 14.23
C VAL A 85 -5.06 -12.82 15.64
N GLU A 86 -4.01 -13.07 16.42
CA GLU A 86 -4.15 -13.32 17.85
C GLU A 86 -4.77 -12.09 18.51
N GLY A 87 -5.83 -12.33 19.28
CA GLY A 87 -6.46 -11.31 20.09
C GLY A 87 -5.70 -11.11 21.39
N GLU A 88 -6.12 -10.14 22.20
CA GLU A 88 -5.53 -9.93 23.54
C GLU A 88 -5.71 -11.14 24.48
N ARG A 89 -6.56 -12.11 24.10
CA ARG A 89 -6.86 -13.33 24.87
C ARG A 89 -6.42 -14.63 24.18
N GLY A 90 -5.57 -14.54 23.14
CA GLY A 90 -5.20 -15.68 22.28
C GLY A 90 -6.16 -15.81 21.12
#